data_AF-A0A812QIP0-F1
#
_entry.id   AF-A0A812QIP0-F1
#
_cell.length_a   1.000
_cell.length_b   1.000
_cell.length_c   1.000
_cell.angle_alpha   90.00
_cell.angle_beta   90.00
_cell.angle_gamma   90.00
#
_symmetry.space_group_name_H-M   'P 1'
#
loop_
_entity.id
_entity.type
_entity.pdbx_description
1 polymer ?
#
loop_
_entity_poly.entity_id
_entity_poly.type
_entity_poly.pdbx_seq_one_letter_code
_entity_poly.pdbx_strand_id
1 'polypeptide(L)'
;METESCHSGSVAGPEQEGGSQLNFQTMLDAALTSALSKYDSIGTYFSDGMSVAAVAEMLAQEMRQDEDLRPSITTPFREEQLRKFVMQMVGKSYGLWKKGSCRVKNDDSRGQDSGMAWASIDNYATWVYEQVSAYRSAQPGEQTMMRRELERALLELPLHSATIKYDGTCFGKLDNGALSGRRHLVGKEAETYLNTSTAACRGCTIELVRAELSRVLCMELAPGSVCAWGELMCNPGYYNYLERGLSEKWICFGVVVKLPKLEDATDILALSEKLQEGGFAHSISPEGQKARLLLCPALRQLLTEAGCEVADGLPQSTHAEVVESMARSLRDGEHEGVVLVFRNPGGQASVRKWKNSTECQGASKRHAAQLRSLCVRDLADRGQLDARVADMVETMITVAEADTTVRKLGRNNVRKLQKDREQ
;
A
#
# COMPACT_ATOMS: atom_id res chain seq x y z
N MET A 1 45.14 -4.57 58.26
CA MET A 1 44.05 -3.68 57.81
C MET A 1 43.20 -4.49 56.87
N GLU A 2 42.15 -5.09 57.44
CA GLU A 2 41.13 -5.82 56.71
C GLU A 2 40.22 -4.80 56.03
N THR A 3 39.88 -5.04 54.76
CA THR A 3 38.94 -4.21 54.00
C THR A 3 37.66 -5.00 53.81
N GLU A 4 36.62 -4.58 54.54
CA GLU A 4 35.27 -5.12 54.44
C GLU A 4 34.59 -4.63 53.15
N SER A 5 34.09 -5.60 52.38
CA SER A 5 33.29 -5.39 51.18
C SER A 5 31.80 -5.45 51.55
N CYS A 6 31.11 -4.31 51.49
CA CYS A 6 29.64 -4.26 51.59
C CYS A 6 29.01 -4.48 50.20
N HIS A 7 28.41 -5.65 50.00
CA HIS A 7 27.47 -5.92 48.90
C HIS A 7 26.06 -5.52 49.34
N SER A 8 25.55 -4.40 48.84
CA SER A 8 24.15 -4.00 48.97
C SER A 8 23.32 -4.70 47.88
N GLY A 9 22.62 -5.77 48.27
CA GLY A 9 21.61 -6.42 47.44
C GLY A 9 20.37 -5.54 47.29
N SER A 10 20.22 -4.90 46.12
CA SER A 10 18.97 -4.25 45.72
C SER A 10 17.97 -5.31 45.25
N VAL A 11 16.93 -5.54 46.05
CA VAL A 11 15.80 -6.41 45.69
C VAL A 11 14.91 -5.63 44.72
N ALA A 12 14.93 -6.01 43.45
CA ALA A 12 14.04 -5.46 42.42
C ALA A 12 12.58 -5.77 42.76
N GLY A 13 11.77 -4.72 42.96
CA GLY A 13 10.35 -4.84 43.29
C GLY A 13 9.49 -5.28 42.09
N PRO A 14 8.36 -5.99 42.32
CA PRO A 14 7.50 -6.59 41.28
C PRO A 14 6.58 -5.61 40.51
N GLU A 15 6.89 -4.31 40.42
CA GLU A 15 5.94 -3.29 39.91
C GLU A 15 5.98 -3.01 38.39
N GLN A 16 6.70 -3.79 37.57
CA GLN A 16 6.81 -3.52 36.12
C GLN A 16 5.95 -4.40 35.19
N GLU A 17 5.20 -5.38 35.69
CA GLU A 17 4.48 -6.31 34.80
C GLU A 17 3.23 -5.71 34.13
N GLY A 18 2.55 -4.76 34.77
CA GLY A 18 1.28 -4.20 34.27
C GLY A 18 1.42 -3.36 32.98
N GLY A 19 2.46 -2.53 32.89
CA GLY A 19 2.70 -1.70 31.70
C GLY A 19 3.09 -2.51 30.46
N SER A 20 3.74 -3.66 30.66
CA SER A 20 4.17 -4.56 29.58
C SER A 20 3.00 -5.27 28.89
N GLN A 21 1.92 -5.58 29.62
CA GLN A 21 0.74 -6.25 29.03
C GLN A 21 -0.09 -5.33 28.14
N LEU A 22 -0.38 -4.11 28.60
CA LEU A 22 -1.14 -3.11 27.83
C LEU A 22 -0.44 -2.75 26.51
N ASN A 23 0.89 -2.66 26.54
CA ASN A 23 1.68 -2.43 25.35
C ASN A 23 1.55 -3.61 24.36
N PHE A 24 1.69 -4.86 24.84
CA PHE A 24 1.58 -6.02 23.97
C PHE A 24 0.21 -6.16 23.29
N GLN A 25 -0.88 -5.88 24.00
CA GLN A 25 -2.22 -5.93 23.40
C GLN A 25 -2.38 -4.90 22.27
N THR A 26 -1.88 -3.68 22.48
CA THR A 26 -1.88 -2.62 21.45
C THR A 26 -1.07 -3.05 20.21
N MET A 27 0.06 -3.73 20.41
CA MET A 27 0.86 -4.29 19.33
C MET A 27 0.14 -5.41 18.57
N LEU A 28 -0.61 -6.28 19.26
CA LEU A 28 -1.43 -7.31 18.64
C LEU A 28 -2.54 -6.71 17.76
N ASP A 29 -3.23 -5.67 18.26
CA ASP A 29 -4.29 -4.99 17.51
C ASP A 29 -3.75 -4.29 16.25
N ALA A 30 -2.57 -3.66 16.37
CA ALA A 30 -1.87 -3.07 15.23
C ALA A 30 -1.46 -4.14 14.20
N ALA A 31 -0.74 -5.18 14.62
CA ALA A 31 -0.30 -6.25 13.75
C ALA A 31 -1.48 -6.97 13.06
N LEU A 32 -2.60 -7.17 13.75
CA LEU A 32 -3.80 -7.77 13.16
C LEU A 32 -4.41 -6.86 12.09
N THR A 33 -4.47 -5.55 12.34
CA THR A 33 -4.96 -4.58 11.35
C THR A 33 -4.07 -4.55 10.11
N SER A 34 -2.75 -4.55 10.32
CA SER A 34 -1.74 -4.68 9.25
C SER A 34 -1.94 -5.98 8.45
N ALA A 35 -2.10 -7.12 9.12
CA ALA A 35 -2.35 -8.41 8.48
C ALA A 35 -3.66 -8.41 7.68
N LEU A 36 -4.77 -7.95 8.26
CA LEU A 36 -6.08 -7.89 7.59
C LEU A 36 -6.05 -7.02 6.33
N SER A 37 -5.20 -5.99 6.28
CA SER A 37 -5.04 -5.19 5.07
C SER A 37 -4.45 -5.97 3.89
N LYS A 38 -3.71 -7.07 4.14
CA LYS A 38 -2.98 -7.84 3.11
C LYS A 38 -3.81 -8.98 2.48
N TYR A 39 -5.01 -9.21 2.99
CA TYR A 39 -5.90 -10.29 2.58
C TYR A 39 -7.23 -9.72 2.08
N ASP A 40 -8.04 -10.58 1.45
CA ASP A 40 -9.45 -10.28 1.21
C ASP A 40 -10.21 -10.27 2.55
N SER A 41 -11.52 -9.98 2.51
CA SER A 41 -12.35 -10.13 3.71
C SER A 41 -12.22 -11.54 4.29
N ILE A 42 -12.20 -11.64 5.62
CA ILE A 42 -12.26 -12.93 6.33
C ILE A 42 -13.47 -13.76 5.82
N GLY A 43 -14.59 -13.10 5.51
CA GLY A 43 -15.78 -13.73 4.94
C GLY A 43 -15.55 -14.41 3.59
N THR A 44 -14.64 -13.90 2.76
CA THR A 44 -14.26 -14.52 1.47
C THR A 44 -13.69 -15.90 1.73
N TYR A 45 -12.71 -16.02 2.63
CA TYR A 45 -12.10 -17.30 2.98
C TYR A 45 -13.10 -18.31 3.55
N PHE A 46 -14.07 -17.86 4.34
CA PHE A 46 -15.14 -18.74 4.83
C PHE A 46 -16.09 -19.18 3.72
N SER A 47 -16.42 -18.29 2.77
CA SER A 47 -17.17 -18.64 1.57
C SER A 47 -16.44 -19.68 0.72
N ASP A 48 -15.11 -19.65 0.73
CA ASP A 48 -14.24 -20.61 0.04
C ASP A 48 -14.03 -21.91 0.83
N GLY A 49 -14.76 -22.09 1.94
CA GLY A 49 -14.76 -23.31 2.75
C GLY A 49 -13.62 -23.42 3.76
N MET A 50 -12.80 -22.37 3.95
CA MET A 50 -11.77 -22.40 4.99
C MET A 50 -12.38 -22.45 6.39
N SER A 51 -11.79 -23.27 7.26
CA SER A 51 -12.20 -23.33 8.67
C SER A 51 -11.72 -22.09 9.45
N VAL A 52 -12.37 -21.80 10.58
CA VAL A 52 -11.93 -20.77 11.53
C VAL A 52 -10.46 -20.96 11.92
N ALA A 53 -10.03 -22.20 12.15
CA ALA A 53 -8.65 -22.51 12.50
C ALA A 53 -7.67 -22.22 11.37
N ALA A 54 -8.01 -22.55 10.12
CA ALA A 54 -7.16 -22.27 8.97
C ALA A 54 -6.99 -20.77 8.72
N VAL A 55 -8.07 -20.00 8.82
CA VAL A 55 -8.01 -18.53 8.68
C VAL A 55 -7.25 -17.88 9.84
N ALA A 56 -7.40 -18.40 11.07
CA ALA A 56 -6.63 -17.93 12.21
C ALA A 56 -5.13 -18.20 12.07
N GLU A 57 -4.74 -19.38 11.58
CA GLU A 57 -3.33 -19.68 11.33
C GLU A 57 -2.74 -18.80 10.23
N MET A 58 -3.48 -18.59 9.14
CA MET A 58 -3.07 -17.68 8.05
C MET A 58 -2.78 -16.27 8.58
N LEU A 59 -3.70 -15.69 9.38
CA LEU A 59 -3.50 -14.36 9.95
C LEU A 59 -2.37 -14.33 10.98
N ALA A 60 -2.24 -15.36 11.82
CA ALA A 60 -1.14 -15.47 12.76
C ALA A 60 0.22 -15.53 12.05
N GLN A 61 0.32 -16.30 10.96
CA GLN A 61 1.54 -16.37 10.14
C GLN A 61 1.93 -15.00 9.58
N GLU A 62 0.96 -14.22 9.09
CA GLU A 62 1.22 -12.86 8.61
C GLU A 62 1.64 -11.91 9.74
N MET A 63 0.98 -11.99 10.90
CA MET A 63 1.34 -11.17 12.08
C MET A 63 2.75 -11.49 12.59
N ARG A 64 3.24 -12.73 12.48
CA ARG A 64 4.61 -13.10 12.86
C ARG A 64 5.69 -12.44 11.98
N GLN A 65 5.32 -12.05 10.76
CA GLN A 65 6.22 -11.32 9.86
C GLN A 65 6.23 -9.80 10.13
N ASP A 66 5.39 -9.32 11.04
CA ASP A 66 5.36 -7.92 11.42
C ASP A 66 6.61 -7.56 12.25
N GLU A 67 7.38 -6.59 11.77
CA GLU A 67 8.67 -6.22 12.39
C GLU A 67 8.51 -5.64 13.80
N ASP A 68 7.38 -5.01 14.11
CA ASP A 68 7.13 -4.46 15.45
C ASP A 68 6.71 -5.55 16.41
N LEU A 69 5.87 -6.49 15.96
CA LEU A 69 5.41 -7.59 16.81
C LEU A 69 6.51 -8.63 17.06
N ARG A 70 7.35 -8.93 16.04
CA ARG A 70 8.32 -10.04 16.05
C ARG A 70 9.24 -10.07 17.29
N PRO A 71 9.84 -8.97 17.77
CA PRO A 71 10.66 -8.98 18.99
C PRO A 71 9.88 -9.37 20.25
N SER A 72 8.55 -9.15 20.26
CA SER A 72 7.69 -9.39 21.42
C SER A 72 7.10 -10.80 21.51
N ILE A 73 7.18 -11.59 20.43
CA ILE A 73 6.63 -12.96 20.34
C ILE A 73 7.71 -14.05 20.47
N THR A 74 8.85 -13.73 21.09
CA THR A 74 9.99 -14.65 21.23
C THR A 74 9.80 -15.77 22.24
N THR A 75 8.78 -15.69 23.10
CA THR A 75 8.50 -16.70 24.12
C THR A 75 7.28 -17.55 23.75
N PRO A 76 7.27 -18.86 24.09
CA PRO A 76 6.11 -19.73 23.84
C PRO A 76 4.80 -19.21 24.45
N PHE A 77 4.88 -18.52 25.59
CA PHE A 77 3.73 -17.90 26.24
C PHE A 77 3.12 -16.77 25.39
N ARG A 78 3.96 -15.88 24.83
CA ARG A 78 3.50 -14.78 23.95
C ARG A 78 2.95 -15.31 22.62
N GLU A 79 3.56 -16.36 22.09
CA GLU A 79 3.08 -17.07 20.90
C GLU A 79 1.66 -17.66 21.12
N GLU A 80 1.42 -18.28 22.28
CA GLU A 80 0.10 -18.78 22.63
C GLU A 80 -0.93 -17.66 22.83
N GLN A 81 -0.52 -16.51 23.39
CA GLN A 81 -1.37 -15.33 23.50
C GLN A 81 -1.79 -14.81 22.10
N LEU A 82 -0.85 -14.73 21.15
CA LEU A 82 -1.13 -14.38 19.76
C LEU A 82 -2.16 -15.34 19.14
N ARG A 83 -1.94 -16.66 19.25
CA ARG A 83 -2.87 -17.67 18.71
C ARG A 83 -4.28 -17.52 19.28
N LYS A 84 -4.41 -17.38 20.61
CA LYS A 84 -5.71 -17.19 21.28
C LYS A 84 -6.40 -15.92 20.81
N PHE A 85 -5.66 -14.82 20.74
CA PHE A 85 -6.17 -13.53 20.28
C PHE A 85 -6.73 -13.61 18.86
N VAL A 86 -5.95 -14.15 17.91
CA VAL A 86 -6.38 -14.29 16.51
C VAL A 86 -7.56 -15.24 16.39
N MET A 87 -7.52 -16.40 17.07
CA MET A 87 -8.63 -17.37 17.07
C MET A 87 -9.94 -16.74 17.57
N GLN A 88 -9.89 -15.95 18.65
CA GLN A 88 -11.06 -15.26 19.18
C GLN A 88 -11.62 -14.24 18.19
N MET A 89 -10.75 -13.47 17.52
CA MET A 89 -11.15 -12.48 16.52
C MET A 89 -11.76 -13.11 15.26
N VAL A 90 -11.15 -14.18 14.74
CA VAL A 90 -11.65 -14.93 13.59
C VAL A 90 -12.96 -15.64 13.92
N GLY A 91 -13.08 -16.23 15.12
CA GLY A 91 -14.32 -16.86 15.59
C GLY A 91 -15.49 -15.87 15.71
N LYS A 92 -15.25 -14.66 16.21
CA LYS A 92 -16.24 -13.58 16.22
C LYS A 92 -16.67 -13.20 14.80
N SER A 93 -15.71 -13.03 13.90
CA SER A 93 -15.96 -12.68 12.49
C SER A 93 -16.76 -13.76 11.76
N TYR A 94 -16.45 -15.04 12.00
CA TYR A 94 -17.20 -16.19 11.48
C TYR A 94 -18.65 -16.20 11.98
N GLY A 95 -18.86 -15.92 13.27
CA GLY A 95 -20.21 -15.83 13.84
C GLY A 95 -21.04 -14.71 13.20
N LEU A 96 -20.43 -13.57 12.89
CA LEU A 96 -21.08 -12.48 12.16
C LEU A 96 -21.37 -12.86 10.70
N TRP A 97 -20.39 -13.43 10.01
CA TRP A 97 -20.54 -13.91 8.64
C TRP A 97 -21.67 -14.94 8.51
N LYS A 98 -21.72 -15.94 9.38
CA LYS A 98 -22.77 -16.98 9.38
C LYS A 98 -24.18 -16.41 9.59
N LYS A 99 -24.31 -15.32 10.35
CA LYS A 99 -25.58 -14.63 10.58
C LYS A 99 -26.00 -13.75 9.39
N GLY A 100 -25.04 -13.15 8.69
CA GLY A 100 -25.28 -12.24 7.56
C GLY A 100 -25.36 -12.91 6.19
N SER A 101 -24.89 -14.16 6.06
CA SER A 101 -24.88 -14.89 4.79
C SER A 101 -26.27 -15.38 4.41
N CYS A 102 -27.10 -14.52 3.83
CA CYS A 102 -28.16 -14.98 2.94
C CYS A 102 -27.49 -15.77 1.80
N ARG A 103 -27.98 -16.98 1.50
CA ARG A 103 -27.40 -17.91 0.51
C ARG A 103 -27.17 -17.22 -0.85
N VAL A 104 -25.99 -16.65 -1.07
CA VAL A 104 -25.54 -16.21 -2.38
C VAL A 104 -25.31 -17.48 -3.21
N LYS A 105 -25.81 -17.51 -4.46
CA LYS A 105 -25.53 -18.62 -5.37
C LYS A 105 -24.02 -18.74 -5.53
N ASN A 106 -23.49 -19.95 -5.35
CA ASN A 106 -22.07 -20.22 -5.59
C ASN A 106 -21.77 -19.95 -7.07
N ASP A 107 -20.85 -19.03 -7.33
CA ASP A 107 -20.13 -18.90 -8.59
C ASP A 107 -18.90 -19.80 -8.46
N ASP A 108 -18.74 -20.78 -9.35
CA ASP A 108 -17.64 -21.77 -9.30
C ASP A 108 -16.24 -21.14 -9.41
N SER A 109 -16.16 -19.88 -9.89
CA SER A 109 -14.91 -19.12 -9.98
C SER A 109 -14.54 -18.39 -8.69
N ARG A 110 -15.49 -18.20 -7.77
CA ARG A 110 -15.27 -17.44 -6.54
C ARG A 110 -14.26 -18.15 -5.65
N GLY A 111 -13.32 -17.38 -5.10
CA GLY A 111 -12.28 -17.93 -4.21
C GLY A 111 -11.07 -18.52 -4.92
N GLN A 112 -11.06 -18.58 -6.25
CA GLN A 112 -9.86 -18.96 -6.98
C GLN A 112 -8.83 -17.81 -6.92
N ASP A 113 -7.54 -18.15 -6.80
CA ASP A 113 -6.47 -17.16 -6.93
C ASP A 113 -6.56 -16.54 -8.33
N SER A 114 -6.67 -15.21 -8.37
CA SER A 114 -6.70 -14.47 -9.62
C SER A 114 -5.41 -14.65 -10.43
N GLY A 115 -4.29 -14.96 -9.79
CA GLY A 115 -2.95 -14.89 -10.38
C GLY A 115 -2.53 -13.47 -10.80
N MET A 116 -3.38 -12.47 -10.55
CA MET A 116 -3.25 -11.09 -11.04
C MET A 116 -3.09 -10.07 -9.91
N ALA A 117 -2.89 -10.54 -8.68
CA ALA A 117 -2.82 -9.74 -7.47
C ALA A 117 -1.92 -8.50 -7.62
N TRP A 118 -2.44 -7.34 -7.23
CA TRP A 118 -1.64 -6.12 -7.10
C TRP A 118 -0.71 -6.24 -5.89
N ALA A 119 0.59 -6.32 -6.13
CA ALA A 119 1.55 -6.43 -5.04
C ALA A 119 1.51 -5.17 -4.14
N SER A 120 1.83 -5.36 -2.87
CA SER A 120 2.04 -4.24 -1.96
C SER A 120 3.10 -3.29 -2.53
N ILE A 121 2.90 -1.99 -2.28
CA ILE A 121 3.84 -0.93 -2.66
C ILE A 121 4.61 -0.47 -1.43
N ASP A 122 5.90 -0.19 -1.61
CA ASP A 122 6.83 0.14 -0.52
C ASP A 122 6.63 1.58 -0.02
N ASN A 123 7.14 1.85 1.18
CA ASN A 123 7.08 3.18 1.78
C ASN A 123 8.12 4.11 1.15
N TYR A 124 7.68 5.31 0.78
CA TYR A 124 8.52 6.32 0.15
C TYR A 124 9.63 6.83 1.07
N ALA A 125 9.34 6.99 2.37
CA ALA A 125 10.33 7.41 3.36
C ALA A 125 11.50 6.43 3.49
N THR A 126 11.24 5.12 3.42
CA THR A 126 12.28 4.09 3.43
C THR A 126 13.18 4.22 2.21
N TRP A 127 12.60 4.42 1.02
CA TRP A 127 13.38 4.63 -0.20
C TRP A 127 14.24 5.90 -0.11
N VAL A 128 13.71 7.03 0.36
CA VAL A 128 14.50 8.26 0.57
C VAL A 128 15.65 8.01 1.55
N TYR A 129 15.38 7.31 2.65
CA TYR A 129 16.41 6.93 3.60
C TYR A 129 17.52 6.09 2.96
N GLU A 130 17.17 5.10 2.14
CA GLU A 130 18.14 4.26 1.43
C GLU A 130 18.98 5.07 0.45
N GLN A 131 18.39 6.00 -0.31
CA GLN A 131 19.14 6.83 -1.26
C GLN A 131 20.16 7.74 -0.56
N VAL A 132 19.73 8.43 0.51
CA VAL A 132 20.65 9.30 1.27
C VAL A 132 21.70 8.47 2.01
N SER A 133 21.34 7.30 2.55
CA SER A 133 22.29 6.40 3.20
C SER A 133 23.34 5.86 2.21
N ALA A 134 22.93 5.48 1.00
CA ALA A 134 23.85 5.04 -0.05
C ALA A 134 24.87 6.13 -0.40
N TYR A 135 24.44 7.38 -0.52
CA TYR A 135 25.34 8.52 -0.68
C TYR A 135 26.31 8.67 0.52
N ARG A 136 25.81 8.63 1.76
CA ARG A 136 26.65 8.77 2.97
C ARG A 136 27.68 7.65 3.13
N SER A 137 27.34 6.45 2.68
CA SER A 137 28.21 5.27 2.75
C SER A 137 29.14 5.12 1.54
N ALA A 138 29.02 6.00 0.54
CA ALA A 138 29.88 5.98 -0.64
C ALA A 138 31.35 6.27 -0.28
N GLN A 139 32.28 5.61 -0.98
CA GLN A 139 33.70 5.83 -0.78
C GLN A 139 34.08 7.28 -1.16
N PRO A 140 35.14 7.87 -0.58
CA PRO A 140 35.51 9.27 -0.86
C PRO A 140 35.63 9.63 -2.36
N GLY A 141 36.05 8.67 -3.20
CA GLY A 141 36.13 8.87 -4.66
C GLY A 141 34.78 8.83 -5.39
N GLU A 142 33.74 8.26 -4.78
CA GLU A 142 32.40 8.06 -5.37
C GLU A 142 31.40 9.11 -4.88
N GLN A 143 31.66 9.76 -3.74
CA GLN A 143 30.73 10.67 -3.08
C GLN A 143 30.20 11.79 -3.98
N THR A 144 31.05 12.37 -4.83
CA THR A 144 30.63 13.46 -5.74
C THR A 144 29.61 12.96 -6.77
N MET A 145 29.84 11.76 -7.30
CA MET A 145 28.94 11.14 -8.28
C MET A 145 27.62 10.71 -7.61
N MET A 146 27.70 10.01 -6.47
CA MET A 146 26.52 9.59 -5.71
C MET A 146 25.67 10.77 -5.21
N ARG A 147 26.31 11.86 -4.78
CA ARG A 147 25.63 13.11 -4.43
C ARG A 147 24.86 13.66 -5.63
N ARG A 148 25.51 13.77 -6.78
CA ARG A 148 24.89 14.30 -8.00
C ARG A 148 23.73 13.42 -8.46
N GLU A 149 23.87 12.10 -8.37
CA GLU A 149 22.79 11.17 -8.71
C GLU A 149 21.59 11.31 -7.76
N LEU A 150 21.84 11.42 -6.45
CA LEU A 150 20.82 11.69 -5.44
C LEU A 150 20.08 13.01 -5.70
N GLU A 151 20.83 14.10 -5.87
CA GLU A 151 20.28 15.44 -6.12
C GLU A 151 19.49 15.46 -7.44
N ARG A 152 20.04 14.88 -8.50
CA ARG A 152 19.34 14.74 -9.78
C ARG A 152 18.04 13.95 -9.64
N ALA A 153 18.06 12.82 -8.93
CA ALA A 153 16.88 12.00 -8.74
C ALA A 153 15.79 12.73 -7.95
N LEU A 154 16.14 13.46 -6.89
CA LEU A 154 15.16 14.10 -6.01
C LEU A 154 14.71 15.50 -6.47
N LEU A 155 15.58 16.23 -7.15
CA LEU A 155 15.38 17.67 -7.43
C LEU A 155 15.25 18.02 -8.91
N GLU A 156 15.66 17.13 -9.83
CA GLU A 156 15.71 17.46 -11.26
C GLU A 156 14.83 16.53 -12.11
N LEU A 157 14.84 15.23 -11.83
CA LEU A 157 14.06 14.28 -12.63
C LEU A 157 12.57 14.38 -12.27
N PRO A 158 11.70 14.62 -13.25
CA PRO A 158 10.27 14.64 -13.00
C PRO A 158 9.77 13.22 -12.72
N LEU A 159 8.78 13.14 -11.83
CA LEU A 159 8.03 11.91 -11.62
C LEU A 159 7.28 11.54 -12.91
N HIS A 160 7.05 10.24 -13.13
CA HIS A 160 6.09 9.78 -14.15
C HIS A 160 4.66 10.18 -13.74
N SER A 161 4.35 10.09 -12.44
CA SER A 161 3.13 10.63 -11.86
C SER A 161 3.25 10.75 -10.34
N ALA A 162 2.41 11.60 -9.77
CA ALA A 162 2.06 11.54 -8.36
C ALA A 162 0.54 11.63 -8.25
N THR A 163 -0.08 10.77 -7.46
CA THR A 163 -1.54 10.73 -7.28
C THR A 163 -1.94 10.69 -5.83
N ILE A 164 -3.15 11.15 -5.53
CA ILE A 164 -3.73 10.97 -4.20
C ILE A 164 -3.83 9.47 -3.90
N LYS A 165 -3.40 9.09 -2.69
CA LYS A 165 -3.71 7.79 -2.13
C LYS A 165 -5.06 7.88 -1.42
N TYR A 166 -5.99 7.01 -1.81
CA TYR A 166 -7.28 6.89 -1.16
C TYR A 166 -7.28 5.70 -0.18
N ASP A 167 -8.07 5.86 0.88
CA ASP A 167 -8.32 4.84 1.90
C ASP A 167 -9.60 4.07 1.55
N GLY A 168 -9.43 2.91 0.93
CA GLY A 168 -10.49 1.97 0.63
C GLY A 168 -9.95 0.55 0.61
N THR A 169 -10.27 -0.20 -0.43
CA THR A 169 -9.73 -1.53 -0.64
C THR A 169 -9.28 -1.73 -2.08
N CYS A 170 -8.18 -2.46 -2.26
CA CYS A 170 -7.65 -2.79 -3.57
C CYS A 170 -8.59 -3.78 -4.28
N PHE A 171 -9.14 -3.35 -5.42
CA PHE A 171 -10.16 -4.08 -6.15
C PHE A 171 -9.89 -4.03 -7.65
N GLY A 172 -10.04 -5.17 -8.32
CA GLY A 172 -9.69 -5.35 -9.73
C GLY A 172 -10.87 -5.77 -10.59
N LYS A 173 -10.81 -5.40 -11.87
CA LYS A 173 -11.69 -5.92 -12.93
C LYS A 173 -10.83 -6.48 -14.06
N LEU A 174 -11.09 -7.74 -14.41
CA LEU A 174 -10.45 -8.41 -15.53
C LEU A 174 -11.13 -8.04 -16.85
N ASP A 175 -10.39 -8.18 -17.95
CA ASP A 175 -10.85 -8.02 -19.34
C ASP A 175 -11.84 -9.11 -19.82
N ASN A 176 -12.28 -9.99 -18.92
CA ASN A 176 -13.35 -10.96 -19.19
C ASN A 176 -14.61 -10.67 -18.34
N GLY A 177 -14.63 -9.51 -17.69
CA GLY A 177 -15.68 -9.04 -16.79
C GLY A 177 -15.59 -9.55 -15.35
N ALA A 178 -14.69 -10.48 -15.02
CA ALA A 178 -14.56 -10.98 -13.65
C ALA A 178 -14.04 -9.90 -12.69
N LEU A 179 -14.61 -9.86 -11.50
CA LEU A 179 -14.14 -8.98 -10.43
C LEU A 179 -13.16 -9.74 -9.54
N SER A 180 -12.13 -9.04 -9.08
CA SER A 180 -11.08 -9.57 -8.23
C SER A 180 -10.96 -8.72 -6.96
N GLY A 181 -10.95 -9.37 -5.82
CA GLY A 181 -10.39 -8.81 -4.61
C GLY A 181 -8.87 -8.85 -4.70
N ARG A 182 -8.18 -8.58 -3.61
CA ARG A 182 -6.72 -8.46 -3.61
C ARG A 182 -6.01 -9.74 -4.04
N ARG A 183 -6.58 -10.91 -3.72
CA ARG A 183 -6.01 -12.22 -4.07
C ARG A 183 -7.01 -13.06 -4.86
N HIS A 184 -8.26 -13.10 -4.43
CA HIS A 184 -9.25 -14.02 -4.99
C HIS A 184 -10.22 -13.35 -5.96
N LEU A 185 -10.71 -14.14 -6.91
CA LEU A 185 -11.86 -13.76 -7.71
C LEU A 185 -13.11 -13.67 -6.83
N VAL A 186 -13.88 -12.60 -7.05
CA VAL A 186 -15.16 -12.33 -6.35
C VAL A 186 -16.34 -12.84 -7.18
N GLY A 187 -16.15 -13.02 -8.49
CA GLY A 187 -17.16 -13.44 -9.47
C GLY A 187 -17.52 -12.31 -10.44
N LYS A 188 -18.21 -12.63 -11.54
CA LYS A 188 -18.60 -11.64 -12.57
C LYS A 188 -19.76 -10.76 -12.15
N GLU A 189 -20.71 -11.34 -11.44
CA GLU A 189 -21.99 -10.71 -11.07
C GLU A 189 -22.02 -10.22 -9.61
N ALA A 190 -20.85 -10.09 -8.96
CA ALA A 190 -20.81 -9.67 -7.57
C ALA A 190 -21.30 -8.22 -7.45
N GLU A 191 -22.46 -8.01 -6.82
CA GLU A 191 -23.06 -6.68 -6.62
C GLU A 191 -22.35 -5.86 -5.54
N THR A 192 -21.72 -6.54 -4.57
CA THR A 192 -21.01 -5.91 -3.46
C THR A 192 -19.69 -6.61 -3.13
N TYR A 193 -18.75 -5.84 -2.61
CA TYR A 193 -17.50 -6.30 -2.01
C TYR A 193 -17.24 -5.46 -0.75
N LEU A 194 -16.94 -6.11 0.39
CA LEU A 194 -16.86 -5.44 1.71
C LEU A 194 -18.07 -4.57 2.07
N ASN A 195 -19.29 -5.00 1.72
CA ASN A 195 -20.53 -4.22 1.87
C ASN A 195 -20.56 -2.91 1.08
N THR A 196 -19.72 -2.79 0.05
CA THR A 196 -19.66 -1.62 -0.85
C THR A 196 -20.11 -2.06 -2.24
N SER A 197 -20.95 -1.27 -2.89
CA SER A 197 -21.41 -1.54 -4.26
C SER A 197 -20.24 -1.65 -5.23
N THR A 198 -20.27 -2.62 -6.14
CA THR A 198 -19.30 -2.77 -7.24
C THR A 198 -19.78 -2.10 -8.53
N ALA A 199 -20.94 -1.45 -8.52
CA ALA A 199 -21.59 -0.90 -9.71
C ALA A 199 -20.70 0.07 -10.49
N ALA A 200 -19.83 0.82 -9.81
CA ALA A 200 -18.87 1.74 -10.42
C ALA A 200 -17.94 1.06 -11.44
N CYS A 201 -17.70 -0.25 -11.32
CA CYS A 201 -16.83 -0.99 -12.24
C CYS A 201 -17.54 -1.47 -13.50
N ARG A 202 -18.89 -1.48 -13.52
CA ARG A 202 -19.67 -2.15 -14.57
C ARG A 202 -19.49 -1.51 -15.94
N GLY A 203 -19.46 -0.18 -16.00
CA GLY A 203 -19.31 0.57 -17.25
C GLY A 203 -17.91 0.53 -17.87
N CYS A 204 -16.90 0.05 -17.16
CA CYS A 204 -15.52 0.04 -17.63
C CYS A 204 -15.26 -1.13 -18.60
N THR A 205 -14.67 -0.88 -19.77
CA THR A 205 -14.43 -1.89 -20.81
C THR A 205 -12.94 -2.28 -20.84
N ILE A 206 -12.52 -3.17 -19.94
CA ILE A 206 -11.10 -3.54 -19.78
C ILE A 206 -10.57 -4.34 -20.99
N GLU A 207 -11.47 -4.89 -21.80
CA GLU A 207 -11.18 -5.47 -23.11
C GLU A 207 -10.47 -4.48 -24.04
N LEU A 208 -10.80 -3.18 -23.96
CA LEU A 208 -10.12 -2.13 -24.74
C LEU A 208 -8.68 -1.94 -24.28
N VAL A 209 -8.44 -1.99 -22.97
CA VAL A 209 -7.09 -1.95 -22.39
C VAL A 209 -6.28 -3.14 -22.89
N ARG A 210 -6.86 -4.35 -22.90
CA ARG A 210 -6.20 -5.53 -23.46
C ARG A 210 -5.88 -5.39 -24.94
N ALA A 211 -6.83 -4.89 -25.74
CA ALA A 211 -6.64 -4.72 -27.18
C ALA A 211 -5.49 -3.74 -27.48
N GLU A 212 -5.44 -2.61 -26.79
CA GLU A 212 -4.38 -1.63 -26.97
C GLU A 212 -3.02 -2.15 -26.50
N LEU A 213 -2.97 -2.84 -25.35
CA LEU A 213 -1.73 -3.46 -24.90
C LEU A 213 -1.26 -4.57 -25.84
N SER A 214 -2.17 -5.34 -26.43
CA SER A 214 -1.83 -6.33 -27.46
C SER A 214 -1.15 -5.66 -28.67
N ARG A 215 -1.66 -4.50 -29.09
CA ARG A 215 -1.09 -3.68 -30.16
C ARG A 215 0.30 -3.15 -29.80
N VAL A 216 0.46 -2.54 -28.63
CA VAL A 216 1.73 -1.97 -28.16
C VAL A 216 2.82 -3.04 -28.02
N LEU A 217 2.45 -4.20 -27.47
CA LEU A 217 3.39 -5.31 -27.27
C LEU A 217 3.68 -6.11 -28.55
N CYS A 218 2.92 -5.86 -29.62
CA CYS A 218 2.89 -6.67 -30.83
C CYS A 218 2.68 -8.15 -30.53
N MET A 219 1.73 -8.46 -29.63
CA MET A 219 1.39 -9.83 -29.22
C MET A 219 -0.09 -9.96 -28.88
N GLU A 220 -0.70 -11.10 -29.14
CA GLU A 220 -2.10 -11.34 -28.77
C GLU A 220 -2.20 -11.74 -27.28
N LEU A 221 -2.79 -10.88 -26.46
CA LEU A 221 -3.05 -11.18 -25.06
C LEU A 221 -4.36 -11.98 -24.92
N ALA A 222 -4.30 -13.10 -24.19
CA ALA A 222 -5.45 -13.98 -23.97
C ALA A 222 -6.54 -13.30 -23.13
N PRO A 223 -7.83 -13.66 -23.29
CA PRO A 223 -8.88 -13.18 -22.40
C PRO A 223 -8.62 -13.53 -20.92
N GLY A 224 -8.88 -12.57 -20.02
CA GLY A 224 -8.59 -12.69 -18.59
C GLY A 224 -7.12 -12.49 -18.21
N SER A 225 -6.27 -12.06 -19.15
CA SER A 225 -4.86 -11.76 -18.90
C SER A 225 -4.61 -10.32 -18.48
N VAL A 226 -5.61 -9.43 -18.52
CA VAL A 226 -5.46 -8.02 -18.14
C VAL A 226 -6.43 -7.70 -17.02
N CYS A 227 -5.89 -7.17 -15.91
CA CYS A 227 -6.68 -6.73 -14.77
C CYS A 227 -6.39 -5.26 -14.49
N ALA A 228 -7.41 -4.41 -14.64
CA ALA A 228 -7.34 -3.03 -14.15
C ALA A 228 -7.59 -3.03 -12.64
N TRP A 229 -6.73 -2.33 -11.91
CA TRP A 229 -6.78 -2.22 -10.45
C TRP A 229 -7.13 -0.79 -10.04
N GLY A 230 -7.98 -0.69 -9.03
CA GLY A 230 -8.38 0.57 -8.43
C GLY A 230 -8.68 0.43 -6.95
N GLU A 231 -8.91 1.58 -6.32
CA GLU A 231 -9.37 1.64 -4.94
C GLU A 231 -10.91 1.66 -4.94
N LEU A 232 -11.53 0.64 -4.35
CA LEU A 232 -12.96 0.64 -4.06
C LEU A 232 -13.19 1.38 -2.74
N MET A 233 -13.94 2.47 -2.80
CA MET A 233 -14.12 3.42 -1.70
C MET A 233 -15.11 2.92 -0.64
N CYS A 234 -14.67 1.94 0.16
CA CYS A 234 -15.48 1.27 1.18
C CYS A 234 -15.53 1.99 2.55
N ASN A 235 -14.79 3.07 2.72
CA ASN A 235 -14.69 3.85 3.96
C ASN A 235 -15.29 5.26 3.81
N PRO A 236 -16.58 5.43 3.50
CA PRO A 236 -17.14 6.73 3.09
C PRO A 236 -17.05 7.84 4.15
N GLY A 237 -16.90 7.47 5.42
CA GLY A 237 -16.77 8.41 6.53
C GLY A 237 -15.37 8.98 6.72
N TYR A 238 -14.36 8.51 5.98
CA TYR A 238 -12.96 8.95 6.12
C TYR A 238 -12.64 10.06 5.12
N TYR A 239 -11.70 10.96 5.48
CA TYR A 239 -11.16 12.01 4.60
C TYR A 239 -12.22 12.82 3.83
N ASN A 240 -13.39 13.01 4.44
CA ASN A 240 -14.57 13.63 3.85
C ASN A 240 -15.03 13.03 2.50
N TYR A 241 -14.80 11.74 2.27
CA TYR A 241 -15.15 11.08 1.00
C TYR A 241 -16.62 11.19 0.64
N LEU A 242 -17.53 11.13 1.61
CA LEU A 242 -18.95 11.31 1.36
C LEU A 242 -19.26 12.70 0.77
N GLU A 243 -18.74 13.76 1.40
CA GLU A 243 -18.91 15.15 0.95
C GLU A 243 -18.30 15.35 -0.45
N ARG A 244 -17.14 14.74 -0.70
CA ARG A 244 -16.44 14.78 -1.99
C ARG A 244 -17.08 13.93 -3.09
N GLY A 245 -18.14 13.17 -2.78
CA GLY A 245 -18.79 12.29 -3.76
C GLY A 245 -17.96 11.06 -4.15
N LEU A 246 -17.02 10.67 -3.28
CA LEU A 246 -16.12 9.53 -3.50
C LEU A 246 -16.65 8.22 -2.91
N SER A 247 -17.76 8.24 -2.16
CA SER A 247 -18.39 7.04 -1.61
C SER A 247 -18.74 6.04 -2.72
N GLU A 248 -18.37 4.77 -2.54
CA GLU A 248 -18.67 3.66 -3.48
C GLU A 248 -18.10 3.82 -4.90
N LYS A 249 -17.16 4.76 -5.08
CA LYS A 249 -16.40 4.88 -6.33
C LYS A 249 -15.37 3.75 -6.44
N TRP A 250 -15.01 3.44 -7.69
CA TRP A 250 -13.85 2.60 -8.01
C TRP A 250 -12.86 3.44 -8.80
N ILE A 251 -11.75 3.79 -8.16
CA ILE A 251 -10.79 4.77 -8.66
C ILE A 251 -9.53 4.03 -9.11
N CYS A 252 -9.35 3.84 -10.41
CA CYS A 252 -8.24 3.08 -10.98
C CYS A 252 -6.88 3.76 -10.78
N PHE A 253 -5.86 2.95 -10.47
CA PHE A 253 -4.49 3.41 -10.26
C PHE A 253 -3.43 2.56 -10.99
N GLY A 254 -3.81 1.45 -11.63
CA GLY A 254 -2.83 0.60 -12.31
C GLY A 254 -3.44 -0.57 -13.06
N VAL A 255 -2.61 -1.29 -13.80
CA VAL A 255 -3.00 -2.50 -14.55
C VAL A 255 -1.95 -3.59 -14.32
N VAL A 256 -2.40 -4.84 -14.17
CA VAL A 256 -1.53 -6.02 -14.24
C VAL A 256 -1.85 -6.76 -15.53
N VAL A 257 -0.81 -7.20 -16.22
CA VAL A 257 -0.87 -8.00 -17.44
C VAL A 257 -0.17 -9.32 -17.18
N LYS A 258 -0.86 -10.43 -17.38
CA LYS A 258 -0.28 -11.76 -17.44
C LYS A 258 0.30 -11.98 -18.83
N LEU A 259 1.58 -12.24 -18.87
CA LEU A 259 2.34 -12.45 -20.10
C LEU A 259 2.50 -13.95 -20.34
N PRO A 260 2.71 -14.38 -21.60
CA PRO A 260 3.28 -15.70 -21.85
C PRO A 260 4.63 -15.80 -21.13
N LYS A 261 5.01 -17.02 -20.74
CA LYS A 261 6.30 -17.25 -20.08
C LYS A 261 7.42 -16.86 -21.05
N LEU A 262 8.18 -15.83 -20.71
CA LEU A 262 9.39 -15.41 -21.42
C LEU A 262 10.57 -16.17 -20.82
N GLU A 263 11.35 -16.87 -21.64
CA GLU A 263 12.48 -17.67 -21.16
C GLU A 263 13.82 -16.93 -21.24
N ASP A 264 13.93 -15.91 -22.10
CA ASP A 264 15.14 -15.12 -22.31
C ASP A 264 15.01 -13.72 -21.68
N ALA A 265 16.09 -13.26 -21.02
CA ALA A 265 16.20 -11.90 -20.52
C ALA A 265 16.11 -10.85 -21.65
N THR A 266 16.55 -11.22 -22.86
CA THR A 266 16.44 -10.40 -24.08
C THR A 266 14.98 -10.10 -24.43
N ASP A 267 14.09 -11.09 -24.26
CA ASP A 267 12.66 -10.90 -24.52
C ASP A 267 12.03 -9.96 -23.49
N ILE A 268 12.45 -10.05 -22.22
CA ILE A 268 12.00 -9.15 -21.16
C ILE A 268 12.44 -7.72 -21.45
N LEU A 269 13.69 -7.51 -21.90
CA LEU A 269 14.19 -6.19 -22.28
C LEU A 269 13.44 -5.63 -23.49
N ALA A 270 13.23 -6.42 -24.54
CA ALA A 270 12.48 -6.00 -25.71
C ALA A 270 11.01 -5.64 -25.35
N LEU A 271 10.39 -6.38 -24.42
CA LEU A 271 9.06 -6.05 -23.91
C LEU A 271 9.06 -4.72 -23.14
N SER A 272 10.08 -4.50 -22.30
CA SER A 272 10.26 -3.28 -21.54
C SER A 272 10.43 -2.06 -22.45
N GLU A 273 11.24 -2.20 -23.51
CA GLU A 273 11.44 -1.16 -24.54
C GLU A 273 10.13 -0.80 -25.23
N LYS A 274 9.33 -1.79 -25.68
CA LYS A 274 8.02 -1.53 -26.31
C LYS A 274 7.06 -0.78 -25.37
N LEU A 275 7.00 -1.15 -24.09
CA LEU A 275 6.18 -0.45 -23.11
C LEU A 275 6.69 0.98 -22.89
N GLN A 276 8.00 1.19 -22.87
CA GLN A 276 8.60 2.52 -22.75
C GLN A 276 8.34 3.39 -23.98
N GLU A 277 8.43 2.84 -25.18
CA GLU A 277 8.07 3.51 -26.45
C GLU A 277 6.59 3.89 -26.49
N GLY A 278 5.73 3.05 -25.92
CA GLY A 278 4.31 3.35 -25.69
C GLY A 278 4.05 4.38 -24.57
N GLY A 279 5.10 4.89 -23.91
CA GLY A 279 4.99 5.88 -22.84
C GLY A 279 4.52 5.32 -21.50
N PHE A 280 4.50 3.99 -21.32
CA PHE A 280 4.03 3.35 -20.10
C PHE A 280 5.13 3.27 -19.03
N ALA A 281 4.84 3.77 -17.83
CA ALA A 281 5.60 3.45 -16.63
C ALA A 281 5.26 2.02 -16.19
N HIS A 282 6.25 1.14 -16.08
CA HIS A 282 6.00 -0.28 -15.87
C HIS A 282 7.08 -0.98 -15.04
N SER A 283 6.74 -2.11 -14.44
CA SER A 283 7.70 -3.08 -13.93
C SER A 283 7.34 -4.49 -14.38
N ILE A 284 8.35 -5.32 -14.65
CA ILE A 284 8.16 -6.71 -15.08
C ILE A 284 8.66 -7.63 -13.95
N SER A 285 7.91 -8.68 -13.63
CA SER A 285 8.34 -9.63 -12.61
C SER A 285 9.64 -10.33 -13.03
N PRO A 286 10.48 -10.77 -12.10
CA PRO A 286 11.73 -11.45 -12.42
C PRO A 286 11.55 -12.67 -13.34
N GLU A 287 10.39 -13.33 -13.26
CA GLU A 287 10.03 -14.50 -14.08
C GLU A 287 9.52 -14.13 -15.48
N GLY A 288 9.38 -12.84 -15.81
CA GLY A 288 8.88 -12.37 -17.11
C GLY A 288 7.39 -12.66 -17.37
N GLN A 289 6.65 -13.19 -16.38
CA GLN A 289 5.27 -13.65 -16.56
C GLN A 289 4.22 -12.58 -16.24
N LYS A 290 4.62 -11.46 -15.63
CA LYS A 290 3.70 -10.38 -15.27
C LYS A 290 4.34 -9.02 -15.54
N ALA A 291 3.61 -8.15 -16.22
CA ALA A 291 3.92 -6.72 -16.26
C ALA A 291 2.91 -5.97 -15.40
N ARG A 292 3.40 -5.02 -14.60
CA ARG A 292 2.59 -4.07 -13.85
C ARG A 292 2.74 -2.70 -14.50
N LEU A 293 1.66 -2.16 -15.01
CA LEU A 293 1.60 -0.80 -15.50
C LEU A 293 1.19 0.12 -14.35
N LEU A 294 2.04 1.09 -14.09
CA LEU A 294 1.88 2.09 -13.04
C LEU A 294 1.23 3.33 -13.65
N LEU A 295 0.48 4.08 -12.84
CA LEU A 295 -0.19 5.26 -13.37
C LEU A 295 0.83 6.26 -13.92
N CYS A 296 0.58 6.69 -15.14
CA CYS A 296 1.36 7.65 -15.92
C CYS A 296 0.40 8.27 -16.96
N PRO A 297 0.78 9.31 -17.71
CA PRO A 297 -0.10 9.92 -18.71
C PRO A 297 -0.70 8.92 -19.71
N ALA A 298 0.12 8.01 -20.25
CA ALA A 298 -0.33 7.00 -21.21
C ALA A 298 -1.36 6.03 -20.60
N LEU A 299 -1.09 5.49 -19.40
CA LEU A 299 -2.02 4.58 -18.74
C LEU A 299 -3.31 5.29 -18.30
N ARG A 300 -3.22 6.54 -17.85
CA ARG A 300 -4.39 7.35 -17.48
C ARG A 300 -5.30 7.51 -18.69
N GLN A 301 -4.75 7.91 -19.83
CA GLN A 301 -5.52 8.05 -21.07
C GLN A 301 -6.22 6.73 -21.43
N LEU A 302 -5.47 5.62 -21.45
CA LEU A 302 -6.01 4.30 -21.78
C LEU A 302 -7.15 3.87 -20.84
N LEU A 303 -6.99 4.07 -19.53
CA LEU A 303 -8.04 3.75 -18.54
C LEU A 303 -9.26 4.66 -18.70
N THR A 304 -9.07 5.94 -18.97
CA THR A 304 -10.18 6.88 -19.22
C THR A 304 -10.95 6.53 -20.51
N GLU A 305 -10.25 6.16 -21.58
CA GLU A 305 -10.87 5.67 -22.82
C GLU A 305 -11.64 4.37 -22.59
N ALA A 306 -11.19 3.52 -21.66
CA ALA A 306 -11.92 2.35 -21.21
C ALA A 306 -13.11 2.66 -20.27
N GLY A 307 -13.42 3.94 -20.01
CA GLY A 307 -14.52 4.36 -19.14
C GLY A 307 -14.23 4.22 -17.64
N CYS A 308 -12.97 4.10 -17.24
CA CYS A 308 -12.58 4.06 -15.83
C CYS A 308 -12.49 5.47 -15.24
N GLU A 309 -12.94 5.61 -13.98
CA GLU A 309 -12.56 6.73 -13.13
C GLU A 309 -11.12 6.48 -12.64
N VAL A 310 -10.24 7.49 -12.74
CA VAL A 310 -8.80 7.33 -12.49
C VAL A 310 -8.37 8.28 -11.38
N ALA A 311 -7.44 7.83 -10.52
CA ALA A 311 -6.97 8.59 -9.36
C ALA A 311 -6.55 10.03 -9.71
N ASP A 312 -6.89 10.98 -8.84
CA ASP A 312 -6.55 12.39 -9.02
C ASP A 312 -5.02 12.55 -9.12
N GLY A 313 -4.57 13.11 -10.25
CA GLY A 313 -3.17 13.42 -10.49
C GLY A 313 -2.78 14.75 -9.86
N LEU A 314 -1.58 14.81 -9.31
CA LEU A 314 -0.90 16.06 -9.00
C LEU A 314 -0.19 16.57 -10.26
N PRO A 315 0.11 17.88 -10.35
CA PRO A 315 0.96 18.42 -11.40
C PRO A 315 2.26 17.60 -11.54
N GLN A 316 2.76 17.48 -12.77
CA GLN A 316 4.02 16.79 -13.01
C GLN A 316 5.15 17.59 -12.37
N SER A 317 5.77 17.00 -11.37
CA SER A 317 6.72 17.65 -10.48
C SER A 317 7.84 16.69 -10.09
N THR A 318 8.92 17.23 -9.54
CA THR A 318 10.01 16.49 -8.91
C THR A 318 9.57 15.90 -7.57
N HIS A 319 10.40 15.05 -6.98
CA HIS A 319 10.14 14.49 -5.66
C HIS A 319 10.00 15.58 -4.58
N ALA A 320 10.91 16.56 -4.56
CA ALA A 320 10.89 17.63 -3.57
C ALA A 320 9.63 18.51 -3.68
N GLU A 321 9.23 18.88 -4.89
CA GLU A 321 8.02 19.68 -5.15
C GLU A 321 6.73 18.96 -4.74
N VAL A 322 6.64 17.65 -4.96
CA VAL A 322 5.49 16.85 -4.48
C VAL A 322 5.47 16.77 -2.96
N VAL A 323 6.64 16.61 -2.32
CA VAL A 323 6.71 16.61 -0.85
C VAL A 323 6.25 17.95 -0.28
N GLU A 324 6.75 19.05 -0.82
CA GLU A 324 6.39 20.40 -0.38
C GLU A 324 4.89 20.68 -0.56
N SER A 325 4.35 20.44 -1.76
CA SER A 325 2.95 20.73 -2.08
C SER A 325 1.95 19.91 -1.28
N MET A 326 2.30 18.66 -0.93
CA MET A 326 1.40 17.75 -0.20
C MET A 326 1.57 17.78 1.31
N ALA A 327 2.66 18.35 1.82
CA ALA A 327 2.99 18.31 3.24
C ALA A 327 1.86 18.82 4.14
N ARG A 328 1.28 19.97 3.80
CA ARG A 328 0.19 20.56 4.59
C ARG A 328 -1.03 19.63 4.62
N SER A 329 -1.49 19.18 3.45
CA SER A 329 -2.67 18.35 3.32
C SER A 329 -2.54 17.02 4.08
N LEU A 330 -1.34 16.43 4.09
CA LEU A 330 -1.06 15.22 4.86
C LEU A 330 -1.00 15.49 6.37
N ARG A 331 -0.38 16.59 6.83
CA ARG A 331 -0.37 16.97 8.26
C ARG A 331 -1.78 17.22 8.78
N ASP A 332 -2.59 17.92 8.00
CA ASP A 332 -3.95 18.33 8.37
C ASP A 332 -4.97 17.19 8.24
N GLY A 333 -4.55 16.02 7.73
CA GLY A 333 -5.40 14.82 7.61
C GLY A 333 -6.49 14.98 6.54
N GLU A 334 -6.27 15.83 5.55
CA GLU A 334 -7.17 16.00 4.40
C GLU A 334 -7.06 14.83 3.43
N HIS A 335 -5.87 14.25 3.33
CA HIS A 335 -5.57 13.10 2.49
C HIS A 335 -4.84 12.01 3.27
N GLU A 336 -5.07 10.76 2.89
CA GLU A 336 -4.39 9.60 3.48
C GLU A 336 -2.90 9.62 3.13
N GLY A 337 -2.60 9.91 1.86
CA GLY A 337 -1.25 9.84 1.32
C GLY A 337 -1.17 10.26 -0.14
N VAL A 338 0.01 10.01 -0.69
CA VAL A 338 0.36 10.19 -2.09
C VAL A 338 1.04 8.91 -2.58
N VAL A 339 0.76 8.53 -3.82
CA VAL A 339 1.48 7.47 -4.55
C VAL A 339 2.37 8.14 -5.58
N LEU A 340 3.67 7.87 -5.53
CA LEU A 340 4.67 8.41 -6.44
C LEU A 340 5.15 7.32 -7.39
N VAL A 341 5.15 7.62 -8.69
CA VAL A 341 5.69 6.75 -9.75
C VAL A 341 6.88 7.44 -10.40
N PHE A 342 8.02 6.77 -10.43
CA PHE A 342 9.26 7.32 -10.96
C PHE A 342 10.10 6.27 -11.66
N ARG A 343 10.98 6.72 -12.54
CA ARG A 343 11.84 5.85 -13.36
C ARG A 343 12.97 5.26 -12.51
N ASN A 344 13.26 3.98 -12.72
CA ASN A 344 14.45 3.31 -12.22
C ASN A 344 15.57 3.32 -13.28
N PRO A 345 16.83 3.15 -12.86
CA PRO A 345 17.89 2.74 -13.78
C PRO A 345 17.45 1.48 -14.55
N GLY A 346 17.54 1.49 -15.88
CA GLY A 346 17.12 0.37 -16.73
C GLY A 346 15.72 0.46 -17.34
N GLY A 347 15.06 1.63 -17.32
CA GLY A 347 13.85 1.91 -18.10
C GLY A 347 12.53 1.49 -17.43
N GLN A 348 12.58 0.57 -16.47
CA GLN A 348 11.43 0.24 -15.61
C GLN A 348 11.12 1.39 -14.64
N ALA A 349 9.98 1.30 -13.95
CA ALA A 349 9.49 2.27 -12.99
C ALA A 349 9.23 1.65 -11.62
N SER A 350 9.40 2.45 -10.58
CA SER A 350 9.04 2.16 -9.21
C SER A 350 7.77 2.89 -8.81
N VAL A 351 7.04 2.30 -7.86
CA VAL A 351 5.92 2.94 -7.17
C VAL A 351 6.16 2.92 -5.67
N ARG A 352 5.92 4.05 -5.02
CA ARG A 352 6.06 4.22 -3.57
C ARG A 352 4.89 5.00 -3.01
N LYS A 353 4.53 4.75 -1.74
CA LYS A 353 3.50 5.51 -1.02
C LYS A 353 4.10 6.35 0.09
N TRP A 354 3.63 7.58 0.24
CA TRP A 354 3.89 8.43 1.37
C TRP A 354 2.56 8.75 2.06
N LYS A 355 2.44 8.44 3.35
CA LYS A 355 1.19 8.59 4.11
C LYS A 355 1.35 9.60 5.24
N ASN A 356 0.22 10.11 5.72
CA ASN A 356 0.15 10.88 6.96
C ASN A 356 0.53 10.04 8.19
N SER A 357 0.63 10.68 9.37
CA SER A 357 1.10 10.03 10.59
C SER A 357 0.13 8.97 11.17
N THR A 358 -1.17 9.10 10.90
CA THR A 358 -2.23 8.24 11.46
C THR A 358 -2.30 6.83 10.88
N GLU A 359 -1.94 6.68 9.60
CA GLU A 359 -2.20 5.45 8.84
C GLU A 359 -1.13 4.37 9.00
N CYS A 360 -0.13 4.64 9.82
CA CYS A 360 1.08 3.82 9.89
C CYS A 360 1.29 3.10 11.22
N GLN A 361 0.38 3.19 12.20
CA GLN A 361 0.42 2.40 13.45
C GLN A 361 1.81 2.37 14.14
N GLY A 362 2.56 3.49 14.08
CA GLY A 362 3.92 3.59 14.60
C GLY A 362 5.04 3.52 13.54
N ALA A 363 4.78 2.98 12.34
CA ALA A 363 5.73 3.02 11.23
C ALA A 363 6.08 4.45 10.80
N SER A 364 5.16 5.42 10.93
CA SER A 364 5.43 6.85 10.69
C SER A 364 6.52 7.37 11.63
N LYS A 365 6.42 7.07 12.93
CA LYS A 365 7.44 7.42 13.93
C LYS A 365 8.79 6.75 13.64
N ARG A 366 8.79 5.49 13.20
CA ARG A 366 10.03 4.80 12.79
C ARG A 366 10.66 5.45 11.57
N HIS A 367 9.88 5.76 10.54
CA HIS A 367 10.36 6.49 9.37
C HIS A 367 10.95 7.85 9.76
N ALA A 368 10.28 8.60 10.65
CA ALA A 368 10.80 9.86 11.16
C ALA A 368 12.15 9.68 11.88
N ALA A 369 12.28 8.66 12.72
CA ALA A 369 13.53 8.34 13.41
C ALA A 369 14.66 7.95 12.44
N GLN A 370 14.35 7.12 11.43
CA GLN A 370 15.29 6.76 10.36
C GLN A 370 15.74 7.99 9.56
N LEU A 371 14.81 8.83 9.13
CA LEU A 371 15.15 10.03 8.37
C LEU A 371 15.98 11.02 9.19
N ARG A 372 15.73 11.15 10.50
CA ARG A 372 16.56 11.98 11.39
C ARG A 372 18.00 11.49 11.51
N SER A 373 18.22 10.17 11.56
CA SER A 373 19.57 9.61 11.71
C SER A 373 20.49 9.93 10.52
N LEU A 374 19.92 10.42 9.42
CA LEU A 374 20.66 10.91 8.26
C LEU A 374 21.40 12.22 8.54
N CYS A 375 20.96 13.03 9.51
CA CYS A 375 21.51 14.36 9.81
C CYS A 375 21.67 15.24 8.55
N VAL A 376 20.66 15.25 7.68
CA VAL A 376 20.72 15.91 6.36
C VAL A 376 20.98 17.42 6.44
N ARG A 377 20.53 18.09 7.50
CA ARG A 377 20.79 19.53 7.71
C ARG A 377 22.28 19.80 7.91
N ASP A 378 22.93 19.01 8.76
CA ASP A 378 24.38 19.14 8.97
C ASP A 378 25.19 18.88 7.69
N LEU A 379 24.70 18.02 6.80
CA LEU A 379 25.32 17.78 5.49
C LEU A 379 25.14 19.00 4.57
N ALA A 380 23.95 19.58 4.54
CA ALA A 380 23.67 20.79 3.76
C ALA A 380 24.47 22.00 4.25
N ASP A 381 24.54 22.23 5.56
CA ASP A 381 25.28 23.35 6.17
C ASP A 381 26.80 23.28 5.88
N ARG A 382 27.32 22.06 5.70
CA ARG A 382 28.72 21.83 5.27
C ARG A 382 28.92 21.88 3.75
N GLY A 383 27.88 22.18 2.99
CA GLY A 383 27.90 22.20 1.52
C GLY A 383 28.08 20.81 0.89
N GLN A 384 27.84 19.74 1.65
CA GLN A 384 28.00 18.36 1.19
C GLN A 384 26.74 17.82 0.49
N LEU A 385 25.59 18.46 0.71
CA LEU A 385 24.29 18.13 0.12
C LEU A 385 23.54 19.42 -0.25
N ASP A 386 22.76 19.42 -1.33
CA ASP A 386 21.85 20.53 -1.66
C ASP A 386 20.82 20.74 -0.53
N ALA A 387 20.66 21.99 -0.08
CA ALA A 387 19.75 22.35 1.02
C ALA A 387 18.29 21.93 0.76
N ARG A 388 17.86 21.89 -0.51
CA ARG A 388 16.51 21.46 -0.89
C ARG A 388 16.25 19.97 -0.58
N VAL A 389 17.28 19.12 -0.65
CA VAL A 389 17.16 17.71 -0.21
C VAL A 389 16.93 17.65 1.30
N ALA A 390 17.65 18.47 2.07
CA ALA A 390 17.47 18.55 3.52
C ALA A 390 16.06 19.06 3.88
N ASP A 391 15.58 20.11 3.20
CA ASP A 391 14.23 20.67 3.39
C ASP A 391 13.14 19.63 3.09
N MET A 392 13.29 18.85 2.01
CA MET A 392 12.39 17.75 1.66
C MET A 392 12.33 16.70 2.78
N VAL A 393 13.48 16.24 3.27
CA VAL A 393 13.56 15.21 4.30
C VAL A 393 12.99 15.70 5.64
N GLU A 394 13.28 16.92 6.05
CA GLU A 394 12.70 17.53 7.26
C GLU A 394 11.19 17.73 7.16
N THR A 395 10.70 18.07 5.97
CA THR A 395 9.26 18.13 5.69
C THR A 395 8.62 16.76 5.86
N MET A 396 9.25 15.69 5.35
CA MET A 396 8.77 14.31 5.55
C MET A 396 8.77 13.88 7.01
N ILE A 397 9.78 14.26 7.79
CA ILE A 397 9.82 14.03 9.25
C ILE A 397 8.64 14.75 9.92
N THR A 398 8.42 16.02 9.59
CA THR A 398 7.34 16.82 10.18
C THR A 398 5.97 16.22 9.87
N VAL A 399 5.73 15.72 8.65
CA VAL A 399 4.48 15.03 8.29
C VAL A 399 4.30 13.73 9.06
N ALA A 400 5.37 12.95 9.21
CA ALA A 400 5.33 11.67 9.91
C ALA A 400 5.06 11.82 11.43
N GLU A 401 5.33 12.99 12.00
CA GLU A 401 5.18 13.27 13.43
C GLU A 401 4.02 14.19 13.80
N ALA A 402 3.34 14.75 12.80
CA ALA A 402 2.18 15.58 13.02
C ALA A 402 1.13 14.81 13.84
N ASP A 403 0.44 15.52 14.74
CA ASP A 403 -0.74 14.99 15.44
C ASP A 403 -1.96 15.07 14.51
N THR A 404 -1.88 14.33 13.40
CA THR A 404 -2.89 14.34 12.36
C THR A 404 -4.19 13.76 12.91
N THR A 405 -5.29 14.50 12.77
CA THR A 405 -6.62 13.97 13.08
C THR A 405 -7.35 13.69 11.77
N VAL A 406 -7.53 12.41 11.45
CA VAL A 406 -8.33 12.03 10.28
C VAL A 406 -9.77 12.50 10.50
N ARG A 407 -10.29 13.28 9.54
CA ARG A 407 -11.71 13.65 9.54
C ARG A 407 -12.54 12.39 9.35
N LYS A 408 -13.13 11.92 10.45
CA LYS A 408 -13.97 10.71 10.48
C LYS A 408 -15.39 11.06 10.88
N LEU A 409 -16.32 10.84 9.97
CA LEU A 409 -17.74 10.90 10.27
C LEU A 409 -18.16 9.67 11.09
N GLY A 410 -18.87 9.90 12.20
CA GLY A 410 -19.49 8.82 12.96
C GLY A 410 -20.48 8.03 12.11
N ARG A 411 -20.63 6.72 12.36
CA ARG A 411 -21.50 5.83 11.57
C ARG A 411 -22.95 6.35 11.44
N ASN A 412 -23.49 6.97 12.48
CA ASN A 412 -24.83 7.55 12.46
C ASN A 412 -24.92 8.73 11.48
N ASN A 413 -23.88 9.56 11.41
CA ASN A 413 -23.82 10.70 10.49
C ASN A 413 -23.67 10.21 9.04
N VAL A 414 -22.85 9.18 8.80
CA VAL A 414 -22.72 8.56 7.46
C VAL A 414 -24.09 8.05 6.97
N ARG A 415 -24.80 7.28 7.81
CA ARG A 415 -26.14 6.76 7.46
C ARG A 415 -27.15 7.87 7.21
N LYS A 416 -27.11 8.95 8.00
CA LYS A 416 -28.00 10.09 7.81
C LYS A 416 -27.74 10.75 6.45
N LEU A 417 -26.48 11.11 6.17
CA LEU A 417 -26.10 11.76 4.92
C LEU A 417 -26.35 10.91 3.67
N GLN A 418 -26.23 9.58 3.77
CA GLN A 418 -26.60 8.68 2.67
C GLN A 418 -28.10 8.70 2.41
N LYS A 419 -28.93 8.59 3.46
CA LYS A 419 -30.40 8.67 3.32
C LYS A 419 -30.86 10.01 2.75
N ASP A 420 -30.22 11.11 3.16
CA ASP A 420 -30.54 12.45 2.67
C ASP A 420 -30.19 12.63 1.17
N ARG A 421 -29.34 11.77 0.58
CA ARG A 421 -28.99 11.77 -0.86
C ARG A 421 -29.90 10.88 -1.71
N GLU A 422 -30.57 9.91 -1.09
CA GLU A 422 -31.50 9.00 -1.77
C GLU A 422 -32.90 9.61 -1.93
N GLN A 423 -33.19 10.69 -1.18
CA GLN A 423 -34.42 11.49 -1.24
C GLN A 423 -34.24 12.66 -2.19
#